data_AF-A0A7K5TV79-F1
#
_entry.id   AF-A0A7K5TV79-F1
#
_cell.length_a   1.000
_cell.length_b   1.000
_cell.length_c   1.000
_cell.angle_alpha   90.00
_cell.angle_beta   90.00
_cell.angle_gamma   90.00
#
_symmetry.space_group_name_H-M   'P 1'
#
loop_
_entity.id
_entity.type
_entity.pdbx_description
1 polymer ?
#
loop_
_entity_poly.entity_id
_entity_poly.type
_entity_poly.pdbx_seq_one_letter_code
_entity_poly.pdbx_strand_id
1 'polypeptide(L)'
;RPFFRIVAAHSKRARDGKYLEQLGCLDPLPNVHGERVAGLNLERLRYWLGCGAQLSRPAEKLLGLAGFLPLHPMTVTGAERLRQRRQREQQVGTAPVD
;
A
#
# COMPACT_ATOMS: atom_id res chain seq x y z
N ARG A 1 -11.92 -7.69 12.73
CA ARG A 1 -11.80 -6.62 11.71
C ARG A 1 -10.34 -6.21 11.61
N PRO A 2 -9.69 -6.31 10.44
CA PRO A 2 -8.29 -5.92 10.31
C PRO A 2 -8.14 -4.40 10.44
N PHE A 3 -7.14 -3.96 11.22
CA PHE A 3 -6.73 -2.57 11.35
C PHE A 3 -5.22 -2.55 11.49
N PHE A 4 -4.55 -1.74 10.68
CA PHE A 4 -3.09 -1.72 10.62
C PHE A 4 -2.54 -0.45 11.26
N ARG A 5 -1.50 -0.59 12.06
CA ARG A 5 -0.71 0.54 12.59
C ARG A 5 0.56 0.67 11.77
N ILE A 6 0.85 1.88 11.31
CA ILE A 6 2.09 2.19 10.62
C ILE A 6 3.07 2.63 11.70
N VAL A 7 4.13 1.86 11.90
CA VAL A 7 5.05 2.03 13.02
C VAL A 7 6.50 2.00 12.57
N ALA A 8 7.35 2.76 13.24
CA ALA A 8 8.79 2.59 13.20
C ALA A 8 9.18 1.52 14.23
N ALA A 9 9.79 0.43 13.79
CA ALA A 9 10.22 -0.66 14.65
C ALA A 9 11.49 -1.33 14.10
N HIS A 10 12.20 -2.06 14.96
CA HIS A 10 13.33 -2.87 14.52
C HIS A 10 12.86 -4.11 13.75
N SER A 11 13.56 -4.44 12.66
CA SER A 11 13.21 -5.55 11.76
C SER A 11 13.12 -6.92 12.43
N LYS A 12 13.93 -7.17 13.47
CA LYS A 12 13.98 -8.45 14.20
C LYS A 12 12.90 -8.57 15.29
N ARG A 13 12.09 -7.53 15.52
CA ARG A 13 11.02 -7.58 16.54
C ARG A 13 9.78 -8.28 15.99
N ALA A 14 8.99 -8.83 16.90
CA ALA A 14 7.68 -9.38 16.57
C ALA A 14 6.80 -8.29 15.91
N ARG A 15 6.01 -8.68 14.90
CA ARG A 15 5.19 -7.77 14.09
C ARG A 15 4.34 -6.83 14.92
N ASP A 16 3.67 -7.37 15.95
CA ASP A 16 2.72 -6.62 16.79
C ASP A 16 3.33 -6.26 18.16
N GLY A 17 4.65 -6.33 18.29
CA GLY A 17 5.38 -6.05 19.53
C GLY A 17 5.64 -4.57 19.80
N LYS A 18 6.59 -4.30 20.71
CA LYS A 18 7.01 -2.93 21.05
C LYS A 18 7.67 -2.25 19.85
N TYR A 19 7.06 -1.15 19.40
CA TYR A 19 7.58 -0.24 18.39
C TYR A 19 8.29 0.97 19.03
N LEU A 20 9.07 1.70 18.24
CA LEU A 20 9.74 2.94 18.65
C LEU A 20 8.77 4.11 18.64
N GLU A 21 8.04 4.26 17.52
CA GLU A 21 7.10 5.35 17.31
C GLU A 21 5.96 4.90 16.38
N GLN A 22 4.74 5.37 16.64
CA GLN A 22 3.62 5.19 15.73
C GLN A 22 3.56 6.37 14.75
N LEU A 23 3.67 6.08 13.46
CA LEU A 23 3.71 7.07 12.39
C LEU A 23 2.34 7.26 11.72
N GLY A 24 1.40 6.35 11.96
CA GLY A 24 0.09 6.39 11.32
C GLY A 24 -0.77 5.16 11.53
N CYS A 25 -1.86 5.08 10.77
CA CYS A 25 -2.78 3.96 10.74
C CYS A 25 -3.39 3.77 9.34
N LEU A 26 -3.89 2.57 9.09
CA LEU A 26 -4.59 2.20 7.85
C LEU A 26 -5.78 1.31 8.19
N ASP A 27 -6.97 1.76 7.77
CA ASP A 27 -8.16 0.93 7.69
C ASP A 27 -8.28 0.36 6.27
N PRO A 28 -8.06 -0.95 6.08
CA PRO A 28 -8.13 -1.56 4.75
C PRO A 28 -9.57 -1.67 4.25
N LEU A 29 -10.56 -1.64 5.16
CA LEU A 29 -11.96 -1.79 4.81
C LEU A 29 -12.57 -0.41 4.52
N PRO A 30 -13.41 -0.31 3.48
CA PRO A 30 -14.10 0.95 3.20
C PRO A 30 -15.03 1.32 4.37
N ASN A 31 -15.13 2.62 4.65
CA ASN A 31 -16.12 3.17 5.55
C ASN A 31 -17.52 3.20 4.88
N VAL A 32 -18.51 3.79 5.56
CA VAL A 32 -19.87 3.96 5.04
C VAL A 32 -19.94 4.79 3.75
N HIS A 33 -18.91 5.59 3.46
CA HIS A 33 -18.78 6.39 2.25
C HIS A 33 -17.99 5.68 1.13
N GLY A 34 -17.58 4.43 1.34
CA GLY A 34 -16.80 3.67 0.36
C GLY A 34 -15.30 3.98 0.37
N GLU A 35 -14.82 4.79 1.32
CA GLU A 35 -13.44 5.28 1.37
C GLU A 35 -12.58 4.44 2.29
N ARG A 36 -11.32 4.22 1.89
CA ARG A 36 -10.30 3.62 2.77
C ARG A 36 -9.50 4.72 3.44
N VAL A 37 -9.47 4.71 4.76
CA VAL A 37 -8.86 5.78 5.55
C VAL A 37 -7.44 5.42 5.97
N ALA A 38 -6.51 6.32 5.71
CA ALA A 38 -5.14 6.23 6.20
C ALA A 38 -4.73 7.55 6.86
N GLY A 39 -4.24 7.49 8.09
CA GLY A 39 -3.63 8.62 8.78
C GLY A 39 -2.11 8.49 8.72
N LEU A 40 -1.42 9.52 8.25
CA LEU A 40 0.03 9.54 8.08
C LEU A 40 0.64 10.80 8.70
N ASN A 41 1.62 10.63 9.59
CA ASN A 41 2.43 11.73 10.08
C ASN A 41 3.62 11.96 9.14
N LEU A 42 3.45 12.89 8.19
CA LEU A 42 4.44 13.16 7.14
C LEU A 42 5.75 13.73 7.68
N GLU A 43 5.70 14.54 8.75
CA GLU A 43 6.90 15.12 9.37
C GLU A 43 7.78 14.04 9.98
N ARG A 44 7.17 13.15 10.76
CA ARG A 44 7.89 12.04 11.41
C ARG A 44 8.35 11.00 10.39
N LEU A 45 7.58 10.76 9.32
CA LEU A 45 8.02 9.93 8.19
C LEU A 45 9.30 10.49 7.55
N ARG A 46 9.36 11.80 7.28
CA ARG A 46 10.57 12.45 6.74
C ARG A 46 11.77 12.28 7.67
N TYR A 47 11.56 12.50 8.97
CA TYR A 47 12.61 12.31 9.98
C TYR A 47 13.19 10.89 9.94
N TRP A 48 12.34 9.86 10.03
CA TRP A 48 12.81 8.48 10.07
C TRP A 48 13.48 8.05 8.76
N LEU A 49 12.98 8.52 7.61
CA LEU A 49 13.65 8.31 6.32
C LEU A 49 15.03 8.98 6.29
N GLY A 50 15.16 10.20 6.83
CA GLY A 50 16.43 10.90 6.97
C GLY A 50 17.42 10.19 7.90
N CYS A 51 16.92 9.47 8.92
CA CYS A 51 17.72 8.60 9.78
C CYS A 51 18.11 7.26 9.14
N GLY A 52 17.72 7.00 7.88
CA GLY A 52 18.03 5.76 7.17
C GLY A 52 17.07 4.61 7.43
N ALA A 53 15.84 4.88 7.90
CA ALA A 53 14.82 3.85 8.05
C ALA A 53 14.44 3.25 6.69
N GLN A 54 14.35 1.92 6.62
CA GLN A 54 13.88 1.21 5.44
C GLN A 54 12.36 1.02 5.49
N LEU A 55 11.71 1.20 4.34
CA LEU A 55 10.27 0.99 4.19
C LEU A 55 9.97 -0.47 3.85
N SER A 56 8.77 -0.91 4.23
CA SER A 56 8.23 -2.19 3.74
C SER A 56 7.50 -1.97 2.41
N ARG A 57 7.45 -2.99 1.56
CA ARG A 57 6.78 -2.92 0.25
C ARG A 57 5.33 -2.36 0.32
N PRO A 58 4.48 -2.75 1.29
CA PRO A 58 3.15 -2.15 1.42
C PRO A 58 3.19 -0.66 1.78
N ALA A 59 4.13 -0.25 2.63
CA ALA A 59 4.30 1.15 3.02
C ALA A 59 4.78 2.01 1.83
N GLU A 60 5.71 1.51 1.01
CA GLU A 60 6.15 2.19 -0.21
C GLU A 60 4.99 2.43 -1.19
N LYS A 61 4.15 1.40 -1.39
CA LYS A 61 2.95 1.53 -2.24
C LYS A 61 1.98 2.55 -1.67
N LEU A 62 1.73 2.53 -0.37
CA LEU A 62 0.83 3.48 0.30
C LEU A 62 1.34 4.92 0.16
N LEU A 63 2.62 5.16 0.44
CA LEU A 63 3.25 6.48 0.32
C LEU A 63 3.32 6.97 -1.13
N GLY A 64 3.48 6.04 -2.09
CA GLY A 64 3.40 6.35 -3.51
C GLY A 64 1.99 6.78 -3.94
N LEU A 65 0.95 6.11 -3.44
CA LEU A 65 -0.45 6.50 -3.69
C LEU A 65 -0.82 7.82 -3.01
N ALA A 66 -0.23 8.11 -1.85
CA ALA A 66 -0.41 9.38 -1.15
C ALA A 66 0.33 10.57 -1.83
N GLY A 67 1.11 10.32 -2.88
CA GLY A 67 1.91 11.35 -3.55
C GLY A 67 3.13 11.84 -2.76
N PHE A 68 3.49 11.14 -1.67
CA PHE A 68 4.67 11.47 -0.86
C PHE A 68 5.97 10.90 -1.46
N LEU A 69 5.87 9.74 -2.11
CA LEU A 69 6.95 9.10 -2.88
C LEU A 69 6.50 8.89 -4.33
N PRO A 70 7.42 8.63 -5.28
CA PRO A 70 7.02 8.14 -6.60
C PRO A 70 6.25 6.82 -6.48
N LEU A 71 5.37 6.57 -7.45
CA LEU A 71 4.59 5.34 -7.49
C LEU A 71 5.51 4.12 -7.61
N HIS A 72 5.36 3.15 -6.70
CA HIS A 72 6.18 1.93 -6.73
C HIS A 72 6.03 1.19 -8.08
N PRO A 73 7.13 0.70 -8.70
CA PRO A 73 7.10 0.13 -10.05
C PRO A 73 6.13 -1.04 -10.19
N MET A 74 6.07 -1.92 -9.18
CA MET A 74 5.14 -3.06 -9.19
C MET A 74 3.66 -2.65 -9.15
N THR A 75 3.33 -1.42 -8.74
CA THR A 75 1.95 -0.90 -8.84
C THR A 75 1.59 -0.64 -10.30
N VAL A 76 2.52 -0.09 -11.09
CA VAL A 76 2.34 0.12 -12.54
C VAL A 76 2.28 -1.22 -13.28
N THR A 77 3.27 -2.09 -13.06
CA THR A 77 3.31 -3.42 -13.69
C THR A 77 2.08 -4.25 -13.33
N GLY A 78 1.58 -4.16 -12.08
CA GLY A 78 0.35 -4.83 -11.66
C GLY A 78 -0.87 -4.31 -12.42
N ALA A 79 -0.96 -3.01 -12.64
CA ALA A 79 -2.04 -2.40 -13.42
C ALA A 79 -1.97 -2.83 -14.90
N GLU A 80 -0.79 -2.88 -15.50
CA GLU A 80 -0.59 -3.36 -16.88
C GLU A 80 -1.03 -4.82 -17.04
N ARG A 81 -0.60 -5.70 -16.13
CA ARG A 81 -0.99 -7.11 -16.13
C ARG A 81 -2.50 -7.28 -16.00
N LEU A 82 -3.14 -6.48 -15.14
CA LEU A 82 -4.60 -6.50 -14.98
C LEU A 82 -5.31 -6.05 -16.26
N ARG A 83 -4.81 -5.01 -16.94
CA ARG A 83 -5.36 -4.53 -18.22
C ARG A 83 -5.27 -5.61 -19.29
N GLN A 84 -4.10 -6.23 -19.45
CA GLN A 84 -3.90 -7.32 -20.42
C GLN A 84 -4.82 -8.51 -20.13
N ARG A 85 -5.00 -8.89 -18.86
CA ARG A 85 -5.89 -9.99 -18.49
C ARG A 85 -7.34 -9.71 -18.88
N ARG A 86 -7.86 -8.51 -18.57
CA ARG A 86 -9.23 -8.11 -18.94
C ARG A 86 -9.45 -8.10 -20.45
N GLN A 87 -8.46 -7.66 -21.23
CA GLN A 87 -8.53 -7.67 -22.69
C GLN A 87 -8.63 -9.10 -23.24
N ARG A 88 -7.83 -10.04 -22.70
CA ARG A 88 -7.90 -11.46 -23.09
C ARG A 88 -9.25 -12.09 -22.74
N GLU A 89 -9.77 -11.81 -21.55
CA GLU A 89 -11.09 -12.29 -21.10
C GLU A 89 -12.22 -11.79 -22.04
N GLN A 90 -12.15 -10.52 -22.47
CA GLN A 90 -13.12 -9.94 -23.41
C GLN A 90 -13.03 -10.57 -24.81
N GLN A 91 -11.82 -10.83 -25.31
CA GLN A 91 -11.62 -11.50 -26.61
C GLN A 91 -12.18 -12.92 -26.61
N VAL A 92 -11.96 -13.69 -25.53
CA VAL A 92 -12.49 -15.06 -25.40
C VAL A 92 -14.01 -15.07 -25.29
N GLY A 93 -14.62 -14.10 -24.60
CA GLY A 93 -16.08 -13.99 -24.47
C GLY A 93 -16.80 -13.53 -25.75
N THR A 94 -16.08 -13.05 -26.77
CA THR A 94 -16.66 -12.57 -28.03
C THR A 94 -16.47 -13.58 -29.18
N ALA A 95 -15.80 -14.71 -28.94
CA ALA A 95 -15.69 -15.77 -29.94
C ALA A 95 -17.06 -16.47 -30.13
N PRO A 96 -17.56 -16.61 -31.36
CA PRO A 96 -18.81 -17.33 -31.60
C PRO A 96 -18.65 -18.78 -31.14
N VAL A 97 -19.62 -19.25 -30.35
CA VAL A 97 -19.77 -20.66 -30.00
C VAL A 97 -20.42 -21.31 -31.21
N ASP A 98 -19.60 -21.92 -32.07
CA ASP A 98 -20.07 -22.78 -33.17
C ASP A 98 -20.72 -24.07 -32.64
#